data_AF-A0A0S2C6U2-F1
#
_entry.id   AF-A0A0S2C6U2-F1
#
_cell.length_a   1.000
_cell.length_b   1.000
_cell.length_c   1.000
_cell.angle_alpha   90.00
_cell.angle_beta   90.00
_cell.angle_gamma   90.00
#
_symmetry.space_group_name_H-M   'P 1'
#
loop_
_entity.id
_entity.type
_entity.pdbx_description
1 polymer ?
#
loop_
_entity_poly.entity_id
_entity_poly.type
_entity_poly.pdbx_seq_one_letter_code
_entity_poly.pdbx_strand_id
1 'polypeptide(L)'
;IRLTDLINGFVDPDDDGTAAPTATHIGSELAKTDLEDEDKEEAEDDEEEEEEDTGIDPELALEKFTSLRTSYQNRQLAINEYGHESPKATLATTMMQDVFKEFRLTPKQFDYLVNELRTSMDRVRTQERLIMRQTVEYGKMPKKSFIALFTGNESSEAWLDEVLASDKPYAEKIKRNEHDIRRSIQKLDIIE
;
A
#
# COMPACT_ATOMS: atom_id res chain seq x y z
N ILE A 1 12.58 -15.00 -12.90
CA ILE A 1 11.49 -14.03 -13.17
C ILE A 1 11.78 -13.50 -14.56
N ARG A 2 10.90 -13.80 -15.52
CA ARG A 2 10.99 -13.25 -16.87
C ARG A 2 10.38 -11.85 -16.86
N LEU A 3 10.79 -11.01 -17.81
CA LEU A 3 10.28 -9.64 -17.92
C LEU A 3 8.77 -9.62 -18.19
N THR A 4 8.30 -10.60 -18.96
CA THR A 4 6.90 -10.88 -19.28
C THR A 4 6.05 -11.29 -18.08
N ASP A 5 6.65 -11.79 -17.00
CA ASP A 5 5.94 -12.13 -15.76
C ASP A 5 5.61 -10.87 -14.92
N LEU A 6 6.21 -9.73 -15.28
CA LEU A 6 6.17 -8.49 -14.51
C LEU A 6 5.44 -7.37 -15.27
N ILE A 7 5.75 -7.20 -16.56
CA ILE A 7 5.20 -6.15 -17.40
C ILE A 7 4.77 -6.68 -18.76
N ASN A 8 3.66 -6.13 -19.25
CA ASN A 8 3.11 -6.40 -20.57
C ASN A 8 3.50 -5.31 -21.59
N GLY A 9 4.21 -4.26 -21.16
CA GLY A 9 4.69 -3.17 -22.01
C GLY A 9 4.84 -1.84 -21.28
N PHE A 10 5.05 -0.78 -22.05
CA PHE A 10 5.12 0.61 -21.57
C PHE A 10 4.04 1.47 -22.22
N VAL A 11 3.49 2.44 -21.48
CA VAL A 11 2.61 3.47 -22.02
C VAL A 11 3.49 4.53 -22.68
N ASP A 12 3.19 4.86 -23.93
CA ASP A 12 3.86 5.96 -24.62
C ASP A 12 3.41 7.28 -23.98
N PRO A 13 4.32 8.19 -23.57
CA PRO A 13 3.95 9.52 -23.05
C PRO A 13 3.07 10.36 -24.00
N ASP A 14 3.00 10.03 -25.29
CA ASP A 14 2.10 10.65 -26.28
C ASP A 14 0.73 9.93 -26.43
N ASP A 15 0.50 8.83 -25.71
CA ASP A 15 -0.76 8.09 -25.69
C ASP A 15 -1.84 8.87 -24.91
N ASP A 16 -3.02 9.04 -25.51
CA ASP A 16 -4.08 9.96 -25.08
C ASP A 16 -4.86 9.48 -23.84
N GLY A 17 -4.29 8.55 -23.07
CA GLY A 17 -4.92 7.94 -21.89
C GLY A 17 -6.08 7.00 -22.23
N THR A 18 -6.25 6.60 -23.50
CA THR A 18 -7.29 5.64 -23.91
C THR A 18 -6.85 4.18 -23.83
N ALA A 19 -5.60 3.90 -23.48
CA ALA A 19 -5.14 2.54 -23.23
C ALA A 19 -6.01 1.85 -22.17
N ALA A 20 -6.54 0.67 -22.54
CA ALA A 20 -7.39 -0.12 -21.67
C ALA A 20 -6.70 -0.39 -20.31
N PRO A 21 -7.40 -0.19 -19.18
CA PRO A 21 -6.82 -0.40 -17.86
C PRO A 21 -6.36 -1.85 -17.74
N THR A 22 -5.09 -2.05 -17.37
CA THR A 22 -4.54 -3.39 -17.04
C THR A 22 -5.14 -3.98 -15.76
N ALA A 23 -5.90 -3.18 -15.03
CA ALA A 23 -6.63 -3.49 -13.82
C ALA A 23 -8.02 -4.10 -14.08
N THR A 24 -8.12 -5.07 -14.99
CA THR A 24 -9.39 -5.73 -15.37
C THR A 24 -10.07 -6.43 -14.19
N HIS A 25 -9.30 -6.84 -13.18
CA HIS A 25 -9.81 -7.57 -12.01
C HIS A 25 -10.31 -6.67 -10.87
N ILE A 26 -10.06 -5.35 -10.90
CA ILE A 26 -10.56 -4.46 -9.85
C ILE A 26 -12.08 -4.31 -10.00
N GLY A 27 -12.83 -4.88 -9.05
CA GLY A 27 -14.29 -4.75 -9.00
C GLY A 27 -15.04 -5.85 -9.77
N SER A 28 -14.33 -6.86 -10.28
CA SER A 28 -14.95 -8.10 -10.73
C SER A 28 -15.63 -8.81 -9.54
N GLU A 29 -16.88 -9.26 -9.72
CA GLU A 29 -17.60 -10.09 -8.74
C GLU A 29 -17.15 -11.57 -8.77
N LEU A 30 -16.24 -11.93 -9.68
CA LEU A 30 -15.72 -13.30 -9.80
C LEU A 30 -14.85 -13.67 -8.60
N ALA A 31 -14.92 -14.94 -8.19
CA ALA A 31 -14.08 -15.45 -7.12
C ALA A 31 -12.61 -15.45 -7.58
N LYS A 32 -11.67 -15.27 -6.65
CA LYS A 32 -10.22 -15.28 -6.95
C LYS A 32 -9.77 -16.56 -7.68
N THR A 33 -10.42 -17.69 -7.42
CA THR A 33 -10.16 -18.97 -8.11
C THR A 33 -10.53 -18.94 -9.59
N ASP A 34 -11.57 -18.19 -9.94
CA ASP A 34 -12.10 -18.12 -11.31
C ASP A 34 -11.23 -17.16 -12.15
N LEU A 35 -10.71 -16.10 -11.53
CA LEU A 35 -9.71 -15.20 -12.13
C LEU A 35 -8.35 -15.88 -12.35
N GLU A 36 -7.99 -16.86 -11.51
CA GLU A 36 -6.76 -17.64 -11.65
C GLU A 36 -6.86 -18.72 -12.76
N ASP A 37 -8.09 -19.12 -13.14
CA ASP A 37 -8.34 -20.12 -14.20
C ASP A 37 -8.51 -19.47 -15.58
N GLU A 38 -9.02 -18.23 -15.69
CA GLU A 38 -9.01 -17.48 -16.97
C GLU A 38 -7.58 -17.31 -17.53
N ASP A 39 -6.58 -17.17 -16.64
CA ASP A 39 -5.16 -17.09 -17.01
C ASP A 39 -4.50 -18.48 -17.25
N LYS A 40 -5.25 -19.59 -17.20
CA LYS A 40 -4.77 -20.96 -17.41
C LYS A 40 -5.43 -21.68 -18.59
N GLU A 41 -6.48 -21.14 -19.20
CA GLU A 41 -7.12 -21.74 -20.37
C GLU A 41 -6.38 -21.47 -21.71
N GLU A 42 -5.12 -21.03 -21.68
CA GLU A 42 -4.20 -21.00 -22.84
C GLU A 42 -3.12 -22.09 -22.75
N ALA A 43 -3.48 -23.31 -22.38
CA ALA A 43 -2.49 -24.39 -22.24
C ALA A 43 -2.98 -25.78 -22.69
N GLU A 44 -3.73 -25.87 -23.79
CA GLU A 44 -3.81 -27.11 -24.59
C GLU A 44 -4.04 -26.77 -26.07
N ASP A 45 -3.00 -26.30 -26.75
CA ASP A 45 -2.78 -26.72 -28.15
C ASP A 45 -1.27 -26.91 -28.38
N ASP A 46 -0.95 -28.11 -28.84
CA ASP A 46 0.40 -28.66 -28.98
C ASP A 46 0.77 -28.54 -30.46
N GLU A 47 1.19 -27.35 -30.91
CA GLU A 47 1.86 -27.16 -32.19
C GLU A 47 3.10 -26.26 -32.02
N GLU A 48 4.21 -26.75 -32.57
CA GLU A 48 5.51 -26.09 -32.64
C GLU A 48 5.43 -24.73 -33.35
N GLU A 49 5.26 -23.62 -32.63
CA GLU A 49 5.49 -22.27 -33.17
C GLU A 49 6.37 -21.44 -32.23
N GLU A 50 7.56 -21.15 -32.77
CA GLU A 50 8.44 -19.99 -32.63
C GLU A 50 8.29 -19.12 -31.36
N GLU A 51 9.44 -18.81 -30.75
CA GLU A 51 9.61 -17.72 -29.79
C GLU A 51 8.86 -16.47 -30.28
N GLU A 52 7.61 -16.29 -29.86
CA GLU A 52 6.83 -15.10 -30.16
C GLU A 52 7.61 -13.93 -29.60
N ASP A 53 8.16 -13.17 -30.54
CA ASP A 53 8.85 -11.91 -30.40
C ASP A 53 8.09 -11.05 -29.39
N THR A 54 8.50 -11.15 -28.12
CA THR A 54 7.94 -10.37 -27.03
C THR A 54 8.18 -8.92 -27.41
N GLY A 55 7.14 -8.21 -27.83
CA GLY A 55 7.16 -6.82 -28.31
C GLY A 55 7.60 -5.77 -27.28
N ILE A 56 8.39 -6.17 -26.28
CA ILE A 56 9.04 -5.34 -25.29
C ILE A 56 10.53 -5.35 -25.61
N ASP A 57 11.00 -4.25 -26.20
CA ASP A 57 12.42 -4.05 -26.46
C ASP A 57 13.19 -4.10 -25.12
N PRO A 58 14.12 -5.06 -24.93
CA PRO A 58 14.88 -5.20 -23.69
C PRO A 58 15.76 -3.98 -23.38
N GLU A 59 16.22 -3.24 -24.40
CA GLU A 59 17.00 -2.02 -24.19
C GLU A 59 16.12 -0.89 -23.66
N LEU A 60 14.94 -0.71 -24.25
CA LEU A 60 13.93 0.25 -23.77
C LEU A 60 13.46 -0.10 -22.35
N ALA A 61 13.24 -1.39 -22.07
CA ALA A 61 12.87 -1.83 -20.74
C ALA A 61 13.95 -1.50 -19.70
N LEU A 62 15.22 -1.77 -20.04
CA LEU A 62 16.35 -1.43 -19.17
C LEU A 62 16.43 0.08 -18.92
N GLU A 63 16.24 0.91 -19.94
CA GLU A 63 16.23 2.36 -19.81
C GLU A 63 15.11 2.82 -18.85
N LYS A 64 13.88 2.34 -19.05
CA LYS A 64 12.73 2.69 -18.20
C LYS A 64 12.91 2.22 -16.76
N PHE A 65 13.36 0.98 -16.53
CA PHE A 65 13.68 0.49 -15.18
C PHE A 65 14.81 1.30 -14.53
N THR A 66 15.80 1.74 -15.31
CA THR A 66 16.88 2.61 -14.81
C THR A 66 16.34 3.98 -14.41
N SER A 67 15.48 4.58 -15.23
CA SER A 67 14.78 5.84 -14.91
C SER A 67 13.95 5.73 -13.62
N LEU A 68 13.19 4.64 -13.47
CA LEU A 68 12.41 4.38 -12.26
C LEU A 68 13.32 4.27 -11.02
N ARG A 69 14.45 3.55 -11.15
CA ARG A 69 15.44 3.41 -10.08
C ARG A 69 16.05 4.74 -9.67
N THR A 70 16.43 5.58 -10.63
CA THR A 70 17.00 6.91 -10.37
C THR A 70 15.96 7.81 -9.70
N SER A 71 14.73 7.83 -10.19
CA SER A 71 13.63 8.60 -9.58
C SER A 71 13.34 8.15 -8.14
N TYR A 72 13.38 6.84 -7.88
CA TYR A 72 13.26 6.28 -6.53
C TYR A 72 14.41 6.73 -5.61
N GLN A 73 15.66 6.70 -6.09
CA GLN A 73 16.81 7.17 -5.32
C GLN A 73 16.72 8.67 -5.01
N ASN A 74 16.30 9.49 -5.97
CA ASN A 74 16.09 10.92 -5.77
C ASN A 74 14.99 11.19 -4.73
N ARG A 75 13.89 10.43 -4.78
CA ARG A 75 12.84 10.48 -3.75
C ARG A 75 13.41 10.12 -2.38
N GLN A 76 14.20 9.05 -2.27
CA GLN A 76 14.79 8.64 -1.00
C GLN A 76 15.73 9.70 -0.43
N LEU A 77 16.56 10.32 -1.28
CA LEU A 77 17.43 11.43 -0.88
C LEU A 77 16.61 12.63 -0.40
N ALA A 78 15.55 13.00 -1.13
CA ALA A 78 14.68 14.10 -0.73
C ALA A 78 13.97 13.85 0.61
N ILE A 79 13.51 12.62 0.86
CA ILE A 79 12.91 12.23 2.15
C ILE A 79 13.95 12.30 3.27
N ASN A 80 15.17 11.81 3.03
CA ASN A 80 16.23 11.81 4.04
C ASN A 80 16.73 13.23 4.38
N GLU A 81 16.82 14.13 3.39
CA GLU A 81 17.33 15.50 3.60
C GLU A 81 16.28 16.47 4.15
N TYR A 82 15.05 16.41 3.64
CA TYR A 82 14.01 17.42 3.91
C TYR A 82 12.85 16.89 4.75
N GLY A 83 12.79 15.58 4.99
CA GLY A 83 11.66 14.91 5.65
C GLY A 83 10.54 14.55 4.67
N HIS A 84 9.74 13.57 5.07
CA HIS A 84 8.67 12.97 4.27
C HIS A 84 7.60 13.99 3.84
N GLU A 85 7.21 14.90 4.74
CA GLU A 85 6.15 15.90 4.51
C GLU A 85 6.64 17.15 3.76
N SER A 86 7.91 17.19 3.33
CA SER A 86 8.43 18.36 2.65
C SER A 86 7.85 18.52 1.23
N PRO A 87 7.66 19.75 0.73
CA PRO A 87 7.25 19.98 -0.65
C PRO A 87 8.21 19.34 -1.67
N LYS A 88 9.51 19.26 -1.33
CA LYS A 88 10.53 18.62 -2.17
C LYS A 88 10.36 17.10 -2.23
N ALA A 89 10.11 16.44 -1.09
CA ALA A 89 9.85 15.00 -1.06
C ALA A 89 8.52 14.65 -1.77
N THR A 90 7.52 15.52 -1.63
CA THR A 90 6.24 15.37 -2.35
C THR A 90 6.46 15.46 -3.86
N LEU A 91 7.17 16.48 -4.34
CA LEU A 91 7.49 16.63 -5.76
C LEU A 91 8.27 15.43 -6.32
N ALA A 92 9.31 14.98 -5.61
CA ALA A 92 10.08 13.81 -6.02
C ALA A 92 9.24 12.52 -6.02
N THR A 93 8.27 12.42 -5.11
CA THR A 93 7.30 11.31 -5.09
C THR A 93 6.36 11.37 -6.29
N THR A 94 5.84 12.55 -6.66
CA THR A 94 5.02 12.72 -7.87
C THR A 94 5.81 12.33 -9.13
N MET A 95 7.05 12.79 -9.26
CA MET A 95 7.90 12.42 -10.41
C MET A 95 8.14 10.91 -10.51
N MET A 96 8.41 10.25 -9.37
CA MET A 96 8.52 8.79 -9.33
C MET A 96 7.21 8.10 -9.70
N GLN A 97 6.06 8.62 -9.25
CA GLN A 97 4.75 8.09 -9.59
C GLN A 97 4.45 8.22 -11.08
N ASP A 98 4.82 9.32 -11.71
CA ASP A 98 4.59 9.53 -13.14
C ASP A 98 5.41 8.53 -13.97
N VAL A 99 6.69 8.32 -13.62
CA VAL A 99 7.50 7.27 -14.25
C VAL A 99 6.91 5.87 -13.98
N PHE A 100 6.38 5.61 -12.79
CA PHE A 100 5.77 4.31 -12.47
C PHE A 100 4.48 4.05 -13.26
N LYS A 101 3.68 5.07 -13.57
CA LYS A 101 2.46 4.94 -14.39
C LYS A 101 2.75 4.53 -15.84
N GLU A 102 3.96 4.79 -16.34
CA GLU A 102 4.37 4.36 -17.67
C GLU A 102 4.48 2.83 -17.77
N PHE A 103 4.56 2.10 -16.66
CA PHE A 103 4.70 0.64 -16.67
C PHE A 103 3.32 -0.03 -16.74
N ARG A 104 3.09 -0.82 -17.80
CA ARG A 104 1.91 -1.70 -17.88
C ARG A 104 2.23 -3.00 -17.14
N LEU A 105 1.91 -3.04 -15.86
CA LEU A 105 2.04 -4.25 -15.04
C LEU A 105 1.07 -5.34 -15.52
N THR A 106 1.51 -6.59 -15.45
CA THR A 106 0.65 -7.76 -15.68
C THR A 106 -0.47 -7.80 -14.63
N PRO A 107 -1.71 -8.21 -14.99
CA PRO A 107 -2.84 -8.26 -14.05
C PRO A 107 -2.52 -8.98 -12.73
N LYS A 108 -1.79 -10.10 -12.78
CA LYS A 108 -1.32 -10.85 -11.59
C LYS A 108 -0.51 -10.00 -10.62
N GLN A 109 0.41 -9.19 -11.13
CA GLN A 109 1.24 -8.30 -10.31
C GLN A 109 0.43 -7.13 -9.75
N PHE A 110 -0.49 -6.61 -10.57
CA PHE A 110 -1.39 -5.55 -10.15
C PHE A 110 -2.29 -6.01 -8.98
N ASP A 111 -2.88 -7.19 -9.09
CA ASP A 111 -3.70 -7.79 -8.05
C ASP A 111 -2.91 -8.09 -6.78
N TYR A 112 -1.67 -8.56 -6.92
CA TYR A 112 -0.77 -8.75 -5.78
C TYR A 112 -0.57 -7.44 -5.02
N LEU A 113 -0.27 -6.33 -5.71
CA LEU A 113 -0.10 -5.01 -5.10
C LEU A 113 -1.38 -4.53 -4.41
N VAL A 114 -2.55 -4.70 -5.05
CA VAL A 114 -3.84 -4.32 -4.44
C VAL A 114 -4.15 -5.17 -3.21
N ASN A 115 -3.87 -6.47 -3.25
CA ASN A 115 -4.11 -7.37 -2.13
C ASN A 115 -3.18 -7.08 -0.94
N GLU A 116 -1.93 -6.72 -1.19
CA GLU A 116 -1.01 -6.22 -0.16
C GLU A 116 -1.54 -4.93 0.50
N LEU A 117 -2.02 -3.97 -0.30
CA LEU A 117 -2.62 -2.75 0.23
C LEU A 117 -3.87 -3.03 1.09
N ARG A 118 -4.76 -3.92 0.63
CA ARG A 118 -5.94 -4.35 1.39
C ARG A 118 -5.54 -5.04 2.70
N THR A 119 -4.56 -5.93 2.65
CA THR A 119 -4.05 -6.65 3.83
C THR A 119 -3.42 -5.69 4.84
N SER A 120 -2.65 -4.70 4.37
CA SER A 120 -2.10 -3.64 5.22
C SER A 120 -3.19 -2.83 5.91
N MET A 121 -4.21 -2.39 5.16
CA MET A 121 -5.37 -1.68 5.70
C MET A 121 -6.16 -2.51 6.72
N ASP A 122 -6.34 -3.81 6.48
CA ASP A 122 -7.00 -4.71 7.42
C ASP A 122 -6.20 -4.89 8.71
N ARG A 123 -4.86 -4.88 8.63
CA ARG A 123 -3.98 -4.87 9.81
C ARG A 123 -4.14 -3.59 10.62
N VAL A 124 -4.18 -2.41 9.97
CA VAL A 124 -4.44 -1.10 10.62
C VAL A 124 -5.79 -1.13 11.34
N ARG A 125 -6.86 -1.47 10.62
CA ARG A 125 -8.22 -1.56 11.18
C ARG A 125 -8.33 -2.54 12.34
N THR A 126 -7.56 -3.63 12.31
CA THR A 126 -7.50 -4.59 13.42
C THR A 126 -6.86 -3.98 14.67
N GLN A 127 -5.76 -3.22 14.52
CA GLN A 127 -5.15 -2.54 15.67
C GLN A 127 -6.04 -1.42 16.20
N GLU A 128 -6.63 -0.59 15.33
CA GLU A 128 -7.59 0.46 15.73
C GLU A 128 -8.76 -0.11 16.54
N ARG A 129 -9.35 -1.23 16.07
CA ARG A 129 -10.44 -1.91 16.78
C ARG A 129 -9.99 -2.45 18.13
N LEU A 130 -8.77 -2.99 18.21
CA LEU A 130 -8.21 -3.50 19.46
C LEU A 130 -7.99 -2.37 20.48
N ILE A 131 -7.43 -1.25 20.03
CA ILE A 131 -7.25 -0.03 20.84
C ILE A 131 -8.61 0.50 21.30
N MET A 132 -9.57 0.65 20.37
CA MET A 132 -10.92 1.10 20.70
C MET A 132 -11.59 0.18 21.74
N ARG A 133 -11.45 -1.15 21.62
CA ARG A 133 -11.99 -2.09 22.59
C ARG A 133 -11.35 -1.90 23.97
N GLN A 134 -10.03 -1.74 24.03
CA GLN A 134 -9.29 -1.56 25.28
C GLN A 134 -9.61 -0.23 25.98
N THR A 135 -9.75 0.86 25.23
CA THR A 135 -10.05 2.20 25.79
C THR A 135 -11.54 2.39 26.08
N VAL A 136 -12.42 2.06 25.15
CA VAL A 136 -13.86 2.33 25.24
C VAL A 136 -14.60 1.25 26.03
N GLU A 137 -14.43 -0.03 25.68
CA GLU A 137 -15.20 -1.11 26.32
C GLU A 137 -14.65 -1.47 27.71
N TYR A 138 -13.33 -1.65 27.83
CA TYR A 138 -12.66 -2.00 29.09
C TYR A 138 -12.36 -0.76 29.94
N GLY A 139 -11.76 0.28 29.34
CA GLY A 139 -11.46 1.54 30.02
C GLY A 139 -12.69 2.36 30.40
N LYS A 140 -13.86 2.09 29.79
CA LYS A 140 -15.11 2.86 29.95
C LYS A 140 -14.96 4.33 29.55
N MET A 141 -14.00 4.63 28.66
CA MET A 141 -13.89 5.95 28.06
C MET A 141 -15.06 6.19 27.09
N PRO A 142 -15.70 7.37 27.08
CA PRO A 142 -16.70 7.71 26.07
C PRO A 142 -16.10 7.71 24.66
N LYS A 143 -16.76 7.04 23.70
CA LYS A 143 -16.29 6.94 22.30
C LYS A 143 -16.01 8.30 21.65
N LYS A 144 -16.81 9.33 21.96
CA LYS A 144 -16.58 10.70 21.47
C LYS A 144 -15.25 11.29 21.93
N SER A 145 -14.88 11.07 23.19
CA SER A 145 -13.61 11.54 23.75
C SER A 145 -12.44 10.75 23.20
N PHE A 146 -12.61 9.44 22.96
CA PHE A 146 -11.60 8.61 22.30
C PHE A 146 -11.30 9.12 20.89
N ILE A 147 -12.33 9.28 20.04
CA ILE A 147 -12.15 9.74 18.65
C ILE A 147 -11.46 11.11 18.62
N ALA A 148 -11.83 12.03 19.50
CA ALA A 148 -11.24 13.37 19.54
C ALA A 148 -9.73 13.38 19.87
N LEU A 149 -9.25 12.40 20.65
CA LEU A 149 -7.83 12.28 21.02
C LEU A 149 -7.04 11.38 20.07
N PHE A 150 -7.71 10.38 19.50
CA PHE A 150 -7.09 9.38 18.63
C PHE A 150 -6.85 9.95 17.23
N THR A 151 -7.83 10.66 16.65
CA THR A 151 -7.72 11.20 15.29
C THR A 151 -6.57 12.21 15.18
N GLY A 152 -5.60 11.91 14.32
CA GLY A 152 -4.43 12.76 14.04
C GLY A 152 -3.17 12.40 14.82
N ASN A 153 -3.24 11.48 15.80
CA ASN A 153 -2.08 11.00 16.57
C ASN A 153 -2.10 9.46 16.71
N GLU A 154 -2.61 8.74 15.71
CA GLU A 154 -2.96 7.31 15.82
C GLU A 154 -1.74 6.41 16.06
N SER A 155 -0.59 6.75 15.48
CA SER A 155 0.71 6.11 15.67
C SER A 155 1.52 6.65 16.85
N SER A 156 1.13 7.78 17.44
CA SER A 156 1.87 8.38 18.54
C SER A 156 1.39 7.88 19.90
N GLU A 157 2.32 7.57 20.81
CA GLU A 157 1.98 7.26 22.21
C GLU A 157 1.51 8.50 23.00
N ALA A 158 1.66 9.71 22.45
CA ALA A 158 1.38 10.97 23.14
C ALA A 158 -0.07 11.11 23.64
N TRP A 159 -1.06 10.65 22.85
CA TRP A 159 -2.47 10.71 23.27
C TRP A 159 -2.74 9.76 24.44
N LEU A 160 -2.03 8.62 24.50
CA LEU A 160 -2.17 7.67 25.59
C LEU A 160 -1.60 8.26 26.88
N ASP A 161 -0.44 8.90 26.79
CA ASP A 161 0.19 9.56 27.95
C ASP A 161 -0.67 10.72 28.46
N GLU A 162 -1.30 11.52 27.58
CA GLU A 162 -2.26 12.56 27.98
C GLU A 162 -3.47 11.96 28.73
N VAL A 163 -3.98 10.83 28.27
CA VAL A 163 -5.09 10.12 28.92
C VAL A 163 -4.69 9.60 30.29
N LEU A 164 -3.48 9.05 30.42
CA LEU A 164 -2.96 8.51 31.69
C LEU A 164 -2.59 9.61 32.69
N ALA A 165 -2.16 10.77 32.22
CA ALA A 165 -1.91 11.95 33.03
C ALA A 165 -3.19 12.67 33.47
N SER A 166 -4.34 12.36 32.85
CA SER A 166 -5.61 12.97 33.21
C SER A 166 -6.23 12.32 34.46
N ASP A 167 -6.82 13.14 35.36
CA ASP A 167 -7.53 12.67 36.56
C ASP A 167 -8.93 12.09 36.26
N LYS A 168 -9.14 11.57 35.05
CA LYS A 168 -10.43 11.07 34.59
C LYS A 168 -10.68 9.67 35.15
N PRO A 169 -11.94 9.30 35.45
CA PRO A 169 -12.26 8.02 36.09
C PRO A 169 -11.92 6.78 35.25
N TYR A 170 -11.66 6.95 33.95
CA TYR A 170 -11.22 5.89 33.05
C TYR A 170 -9.70 5.73 32.97
N ALA A 171 -8.90 6.70 33.43
CA ALA A 171 -7.45 6.67 33.33
C ALA A 171 -6.85 5.47 34.09
N GLU A 172 -7.30 5.21 35.32
CA GLU A 172 -6.83 4.04 36.10
C GLU A 172 -7.15 2.70 35.42
N LYS A 173 -8.30 2.61 34.74
CA LYS A 173 -8.70 1.38 34.03
C LYS A 173 -7.87 1.18 32.77
N ILE A 174 -7.60 2.25 32.04
CA ILE A 174 -6.74 2.24 30.86
C ILE A 174 -5.30 1.88 31.24
N LYS A 175 -4.81 2.39 32.38
CA LYS A 175 -3.47 2.07 32.92
C LYS A 175 -3.22 0.56 33.11
N ARG A 176 -4.25 -0.20 33.45
CA ARG A 176 -4.14 -1.68 33.58
C ARG A 176 -3.89 -2.38 32.25
N ASN A 177 -4.35 -1.80 31.15
CA ASN A 177 -4.23 -2.33 29.80
C ASN A 177 -3.22 -1.54 28.94
N GLU A 178 -2.48 -0.62 29.55
CA GLU A 178 -1.55 0.30 28.91
C GLU A 178 -0.52 -0.42 28.05
N HIS A 179 0.03 -1.53 28.54
CA HIS A 179 1.00 -2.34 27.81
C HIS A 179 0.43 -2.87 26.48
N ASP A 180 -0.82 -3.35 26.48
CA ASP A 180 -1.44 -3.89 25.28
C ASP A 180 -1.84 -2.78 24.29
N ILE A 181 -2.22 -1.61 24.80
CA ILE A 181 -2.51 -0.43 23.98
C ILE A 181 -1.22 0.06 23.31
N ARG A 182 -0.13 0.27 24.06
CA ARG A 182 1.18 0.65 23.49
C ARG A 182 1.67 -0.35 22.46
N ARG A 183 1.54 -1.64 22.73
CA ARG A 183 1.89 -2.68 21.76
C ARG A 183 1.07 -2.58 20.47
N SER A 184 -0.20 -2.17 20.56
CA SER A 184 -1.06 -1.98 19.39
C SER A 184 -0.69 -0.71 18.62
N ILE A 185 -0.32 0.37 19.32
CA ILE A 185 0.19 1.63 18.72
C ILE A 185 1.52 1.37 18.00
N GLN A 186 2.46 0.65 18.62
CA GLN A 186 3.73 0.27 17.99
C GLN A 186 3.52 -0.57 16.72
N LYS A 187 2.49 -1.42 16.71
CA LYS A 187 2.14 -2.16 15.49
C LYS A 187 1.55 -1.26 14.41
N LEU A 188 0.86 -0.17 14.76
CA LEU A 188 0.41 0.84 13.80
C LEU A 188 1.59 1.61 13.24
N ASP A 189 2.51 2.06 14.10
CA ASP A 189 3.74 2.77 13.72
C ASP A 189 4.65 1.96 12.79
N ILE A 190 4.64 0.62 12.89
CA ILE A 190 5.38 -0.26 11.95
C ILE A 190 4.68 -0.38 10.58
N ILE A 191 3.36 -0.15 10.52
CA ILE A 191 2.58 -0.27 9.28
C ILE A 191 2.57 1.04 8.49
N GLU A 192 2.60 2.19 9.19
CA GLU A 192 2.76 3.53 8.60
C GLU A 192 4.17 3.76 8.03
#